data_AF-A0A7Z9FY99-F1
#
_entry.id   AF-A0A7Z9FY99-F1
#
_cell.length_a   1.000
_cell.length_b   1.000
_cell.length_c   1.000
_cell.angle_alpha   90.00
_cell.angle_beta   90.00
_cell.angle_gamma   90.00
#
_symmetry.space_group_name_H-M   'P 1'
#
loop_
_entity.id
_entity.type
_entity.pdbx_description
1 polymer ?
#
loop_
_entity_poly.entity_id
_entity_poly.type
_entity_poly.pdbx_seq_one_letter_code
_entity_poly.pdbx_strand_id
1 'polypeptide(L)' 'QLTTNGITQTSEVICGASYLVGNDMRLHFGLDDADIIEKVTIRWADGTLQTLKDISVRQILTVTQKQL' A
#
# COMPACT_ATOMS: atom_id res chain seq x y z
N GLN A 1 -1.14 5.17 0.59
CA GLN A 1 -1.70 5.99 -0.51
C GLN A 1 -1.07 5.54 -1.81
N LEU A 2 -1.85 5.51 -2.89
CA LEU A 2 -1.44 5.06 -4.21
C LEU A 2 -1.94 6.05 -5.26
N THR A 3 -1.09 6.43 -6.22
CA THR A 3 -1.44 7.32 -7.33
C THR A 3 -1.19 6.63 -8.67
N THR A 4 -2.19 6.65 -9.56
CA THR A 4 -2.12 6.14 -10.94
C THR A 4 -3.15 6.85 -11.82
N ASN A 5 -2.84 7.11 -13.09
CA ASN A 5 -3.69 7.84 -14.04
C ASN A 5 -4.18 9.19 -13.47
N GLY A 6 -3.36 9.86 -12.66
CA GLY A 6 -3.73 11.10 -11.96
C GLY A 6 -4.75 10.94 -10.81
N ILE A 7 -5.23 9.73 -10.51
CA ILE A 7 -6.14 9.43 -9.41
C ILE A 7 -5.34 8.95 -8.20
N THR A 8 -5.64 9.49 -7.02
CA THR A 8 -5.03 9.04 -5.75
C THR A 8 -6.05 8.34 -4.87
N GLN A 9 -5.71 7.12 -4.44
CA GLN A 9 -6.48 6.31 -3.51
C GLN A 9 -5.75 6.19 -2.17
N THR A 10 -6.52 6.17 -1.08
CA THR A 10 -6.00 5.98 0.27
C THR A 10 -6.75 4.82 0.91
N SER A 11 -6.02 3.87 1.46
CA SER A 11 -6.55 2.79 2.27
C SER A 11 -5.62 2.56 3.46
N GLU A 12 -6.22 2.08 4.54
CA GLU A 12 -5.55 1.80 5.80
C GLU A 12 -5.92 0.40 6.25
N VAL A 13 -4.99 -0.24 6.95
CA VAL A 13 -5.19 -1.57 7.54
C VAL A 13 -5.02 -1.46 9.04
N ILE A 14 -5.96 -2.03 9.79
CA ILE A 14 -5.85 -2.22 11.22
C ILE A 14 -5.57 -3.70 11.46
N CYS A 15 -4.40 -4.01 11.99
CA CYS A 15 -4.01 -5.37 12.33
C CYS A 15 -4.46 -5.69 13.77
N GLY A 16 -5.25 -6.76 13.91
CA GLY A 16 -5.83 -7.19 15.18
C GLY A 16 -7.24 -6.61 15.42
N ALA A 17 -8.26 -7.45 15.30
CA ALA A 17 -9.65 -7.08 15.60
C ALA A 17 -10.04 -7.46 17.04
N SER A 18 -9.47 -8.54 17.57
CA SER A 18 -9.68 -9.02 18.94
C SER A 18 -8.55 -9.96 19.37
N TYR A 19 -8.58 -10.45 20.61
CA TYR A 19 -7.59 -11.41 21.12
C TYR A 19 -7.54 -12.67 20.22
N LEU A 20 -6.36 -12.95 19.66
CA LEU A 20 -6.11 -14.05 18.70
C LEU A 20 -6.91 -13.98 17.38
N VAL A 21 -7.49 -12.82 17.04
CA VAL A 21 -8.20 -12.60 15.78
C VAL A 21 -7.52 -11.49 14.97
N GLY A 22 -7.04 -11.85 13.78
CA GLY A 22 -6.39 -10.93 12.84
C GLY A 22 -7.14 -10.82 11.52
N ASN A 23 -7.22 -9.60 10.98
CA ASN A 23 -7.68 -9.35 9.62
C ASN A 23 -6.55 -9.62 8.62
N ASP A 24 -6.91 -9.88 7.37
CA ASP A 24 -5.94 -9.88 6.27
C ASP A 24 -5.29 -8.50 6.15
N MET A 25 -3.96 -8.48 6.05
CA MET A 25 -3.19 -7.23 5.97
C MET A 25 -3.09 -6.65 4.56
N ARG A 26 -3.60 -7.37 3.55
CA ARG A 26 -3.52 -6.95 2.16
C ARG A 26 -4.49 -5.81 1.87
N LEU A 27 -3.96 -4.77 1.25
CA LEU A 27 -4.74 -3.66 0.71
C LEU A 27 -4.96 -3.86 -0.78
N HIS A 28 -6.21 -3.70 -1.22
CA HIS A 28 -6.59 -3.80 -2.62
C HIS A 28 -6.88 -2.41 -3.18
N PHE A 29 -6.35 -2.13 -4.38
CA PHE A 29 -6.57 -0.87 -5.10
C PHE A 29 -7.09 -1.20 -6.49
N GLY A 30 -8.18 -0.55 -6.91
CA GLY A 30 -8.68 -0.65 -8.28
C GLY A 30 -7.85 0.25 -9.18
N LEU A 31 -7.17 -0.31 -10.18
CA LEU A 31 -6.23 0.43 -11.03
C LEU A 31 -6.71 0.59 -12.48
N ASP A 32 -7.91 0.09 -12.79
CA ASP A 32 -8.50 0.07 -14.12
C ASP A 32 -7.53 -0.49 -15.20
N ASP A 33 -7.30 0.26 -16.28
CA ASP A 33 -6.43 -0.09 -17.40
C ASP A 33 -4.97 0.38 -17.22
N ALA A 34 -4.61 0.92 -16.05
CA ALA A 34 -3.24 1.34 -15.80
C ALA A 34 -2.25 0.17 -15.84
N ASP A 35 -1.09 0.38 -16.48
CA ASP A 35 0.02 -0.57 -16.50
C ASP A 35 1.10 -0.25 -15.44
N ILE A 36 1.13 1.00 -14.96
CA ILE A 36 2.11 1.48 -13.99
C ILE A 36 1.43 2.28 -12.89
N ILE A 37 1.86 2.03 -11.65
CA ILE A 37 1.57 2.87 -10.50
C ILE A 37 2.66 3.94 -10.42
N GLU A 38 2.28 5.20 -10.58
CA GLU A 38 3.20 6.34 -10.55
C GLU A 38 3.89 6.47 -9.18
N LYS A 39 3.12 6.27 -8.11
CA LYS A 39 3.60 6.45 -6.74
C LYS A 39 2.83 5.62 -5.73
N VAL A 40 3.57 5.00 -4.81
CA VAL A 40 3.02 4.44 -3.56
C VAL A 40 3.70 5.13 -2.39
N THR A 41 2.91 5.72 -1.49
CA THR A 41 3.38 6.26 -0.21
C THR A 41 2.83 5.41 0.93
N ILE A 42 3.72 4.83 1.73
CA ILE A 42 3.40 4.05 2.93
C ILE A 42 3.78 4.90 4.15
N ARG A 43 2.85 5.02 5.10
CA ARG A 43 3.13 5.53 6.44
C ARG A 43 3.19 4.33 7.38
N TRP A 44 4.36 4.09 7.95
CA TRP A 44 4.59 3.01 8.91
C TRP A 44 4.07 3.41 10.30
N ALA A 45 3.93 2.42 11.19
CA ALA A 45 3.39 2.61 12.54
C ALA A 45 4.23 3.54 13.42
N ASP A 46 5.53 3.65 13.16
CA ASP A 46 6.45 4.59 13.81
C ASP A 46 6.37 6.01 13.23
N GLY A 47 5.51 6.24 12.23
CA GLY A 47 5.37 7.50 11.52
C GLY A 47 6.29 7.67 10.31
N THR A 48 7.23 6.76 10.08
CA THR A 48 8.15 6.84 8.94
C THR A 48 7.40 6.76 7.61
N LEU A 49 7.80 7.57 6.64
CA LEU A 49 7.26 7.55 5.28
C LEU A 49 8.19 6.81 4.32
N GLN A 50 7.66 5.84 3.59
CA GLN A 50 8.37 5.15 2.51
C GLN A 50 7.64 5.39 1.19
N THR A 51 8.37 5.92 0.21
CA THR A 51 7.85 6.17 -1.14
C THR A 51 8.47 5.21 -2.13
N LEU A 52 7.63 4.59 -2.96
CA LEU A 52 8.00 3.80 -4.12
C LEU A 52 7.42 4.47 -5.36
N LYS A 53 8.06 4.30 -6.52
CA LYS A 53 7.64 4.86 -7.81
C LYS A 53 7.76 3.82 -8.90
N ASP A 54 7.04 4.05 -9.99
CA ASP A 54 7.14 3.27 -11.23
C ASP A 54 7.00 1.76 -10.99
N ILE A 55 5.97 1.39 -10.21
CA ILE A 55 5.71 0.00 -9.84
C ILE A 55 4.74 -0.61 -10.87
N SER A 56 5.07 -1.79 -11.40
CA SER A 56 4.16 -2.51 -12.28
C SER A 56 2.87 -2.91 -11.54
N VAL A 57 1.75 -2.94 -12.26
CA VAL A 57 0.44 -3.33 -11.70
C VAL A 57 0.29 -4.86 -11.59
N ARG A 58 -0.93 -5.33 -11.26
CA ARG A 58 -1.38 -6.73 -11.35
C ARG A 58 -0.53 -7.73 -10.55
N GLN A 59 -0.11 -7.31 -9.37
CA GLN A 59 0.74 -8.11 -8.49
C GLN A 59 0.40 -7.88 -7.02
N ILE A 60 0.85 -8.81 -6.18
CA ILE A 60 0.92 -8.60 -4.73
C ILE A 60 2.30 -8.04 -4.43
N LEU A 61 2.36 -6.74 -4.14
CA LEU A 61 3.58 -6.07 -3.74
C LEU A 61 3.80 -6.23 -2.24
N THR A 62 4.81 -7.01 -1.85
CA THR A 62 5.27 -7.10 -0.46
C THR A 62 6.33 -6.01 -0.22
N VAL A 63 6.08 -5.15 0.77
CA VAL A 63 7.02 -4.09 1.14
C VAL A 63 7.43 -4.27 2.60
N THR A 64 8.73 -4.28 2.84
CA THR A 64 9.29 -4.25 4.20
C THR A 64 9.67 -2.82 4.55
N GLN A 65 9.38 -2.42 5.80
CA GLN A 65 9.86 -1.17 6.35
C GLN A 65 11.39 -1.12 6.26
N LYS A 66 11.93 -0.07 5.63
CA LYS A 66 13.37 0.18 5.71
C LYS A 66 13.77 0.42 7.16
N GLN A 67 14.67 -0.40 7.68
CA GLN A 67 15.38 -0.10 8.91
C GLN A 67 16.47 0.93 8.60
N LEU A 68 16.57 1.96 9.44
CA LEU A 68 17.67 2.94 9.44
C LEU A 68 18.81 2.43 10.32
#